data_AF-A0A7Y3GFT0-F1
#
_entry.id   AF-A0A7Y3GFT0-F1
#
_cell.length_a   1.000
_cell.length_b   1.000
_cell.length_c   1.000
_cell.angle_alpha   90.00
_cell.angle_beta   90.00
_cell.angle_gamma   90.00
#
_symmetry.space_group_name_H-M   'P 1'
#
loop_
_entity.id
_entity.type
_entity.pdbx_description
1 polymer ?
#
loop_
_entity_poly.entity_id
_entity_poly.type
_entity_poly.pdbx_seq_one_letter_code
_entity_poly.pdbx_strand_id
1 'polypeptide(L)'
;MDRFLALLAAAAASGLVFDLIRTYRVRPRPHIGAWALALALYATASWMLVVGLSFGWTSPVFRLFYGLGAILNVPFLGIGSAYLVLGERAGRRLLEWFTLAGLFALFITFTAPFVEPLAADGLPAGSDVFADIGTAGPTGPRFYALLFNVVGTLLLVGLAGWSAVRFWRTNRRLVAGNGLIVLGGVFPAFGGSLFAIGDTSAFALSLFLGAALLWAGFRVASGARR
;
A
#
# COMPACT_ATOMS: atom_id res chain seq x y z
N MET A 1 -6.62 19.40 10.97
CA MET A 1 -6.67 18.00 11.47
C MET A 1 -5.84 17.09 10.57
N ASP A 2 -6.06 17.15 9.26
CA ASP A 2 -5.49 16.21 8.28
C ASP A 2 -3.96 16.18 8.24
N ARG A 3 -3.32 17.35 8.31
CA ARG A 3 -1.85 17.46 8.37
C ARG A 3 -1.25 16.71 9.56
N PHE A 4 -1.89 16.81 10.73
CA PHE A 4 -1.42 16.14 11.94
C PHE A 4 -1.61 14.63 11.84
N LEU A 5 -2.76 14.17 11.35
CA LEU A 5 -3.01 12.74 11.12
C LEU A 5 -2.05 12.15 10.06
N ALA A 6 -1.78 12.89 8.98
CA ALA A 6 -0.82 12.50 7.96
C ALA A 6 0.62 12.42 8.52
N LEU A 7 1.02 13.36 9.37
CA LEU A 7 2.31 13.32 10.07
C LEU A 7 2.42 12.11 10.99
N LEU A 8 1.38 11.81 11.77
CA LEU A 8 1.34 10.62 12.62
C LEU A 8 1.43 9.33 11.78
N ALA A 9 0.70 9.25 10.67
CA ALA A 9 0.77 8.12 9.74
C ALA A 9 2.17 7.95 9.15
N ALA A 10 2.79 9.04 8.67
CA ALA A 10 4.13 9.01 8.09
C ALA A 10 5.21 8.63 9.11
N ALA A 11 5.14 9.19 10.32
CA ALA A 11 6.05 8.86 11.41
C ALA A 11 5.90 7.41 11.87
N ALA A 12 4.65 6.95 12.06
CA ALA A 12 4.37 5.56 12.41
C ALA A 12 4.92 4.62 11.33
N ALA A 13 4.55 4.82 10.06
CA ALA A 13 5.02 4.01 8.95
C ALA A 13 6.56 3.98 8.86
N SER A 14 7.24 5.11 9.09
CA SER A 14 8.70 5.17 9.10
C SER A 14 9.31 4.31 10.22
N GLY A 15 8.71 4.33 11.41
CA GLY A 15 9.09 3.44 12.51
C GLY A 15 8.89 1.96 12.17
N LEU A 16 7.79 1.62 11.50
CA LEU A 16 7.51 0.25 11.06
C LEU A 16 8.54 -0.24 10.02
N VAL A 17 8.91 0.63 9.07
CA VAL A 17 9.96 0.35 8.08
C VAL A 17 11.28 0.03 8.79
N PHE A 18 11.66 0.81 9.79
CA PHE A 18 12.90 0.60 10.53
C PHE A 18 12.91 -0.76 11.26
N ASP A 19 11.81 -1.12 11.95
CA ASP A 19 11.67 -2.43 12.63
C ASP A 19 11.79 -3.60 11.64
N LEU A 20 11.16 -3.47 10.46
CA LEU A 20 11.18 -4.52 9.45
C LEU A 20 12.54 -4.66 8.76
N ILE A 21 13.19 -3.55 8.42
CA ILE A 21 14.55 -3.55 7.85
C ILE A 21 15.54 -4.16 8.85
N ARG A 22 15.44 -3.80 10.13
CA ARG A 22 16.26 -4.42 11.19
C ARG A 22 16.03 -5.92 11.24
N THR A 23 14.78 -6.36 11.20
CA THR A 23 14.42 -7.78 11.19
C THR A 23 14.99 -8.49 9.95
N TYR A 24 14.89 -7.88 8.77
CA TYR A 24 15.42 -8.42 7.52
C TYR A 24 16.94 -8.59 7.56
N ARG A 25 17.68 -7.59 8.09
CA ARG A 25 19.14 -7.67 8.23
C ARG A 25 19.60 -8.82 9.12
N VAL A 26 18.85 -9.12 10.17
CA VAL A 26 19.18 -10.23 11.11
C VAL A 26 18.72 -11.58 10.56
N ARG A 27 17.57 -11.62 9.88
CA ARG A 27 16.98 -12.87 9.34
C ARG A 27 16.46 -12.60 7.92
N PRO A 28 17.33 -12.64 6.90
CA PRO A 28 16.93 -12.33 5.54
C PRO A 28 15.97 -13.40 5.03
N ARG A 29 14.71 -13.01 4.86
CA ARG A 29 13.68 -13.85 4.24
C ARG A 29 12.97 -13.04 3.15
N PRO A 30 12.71 -13.61 1.96
CA PRO A 30 12.14 -12.87 0.83
C PRO A 30 10.83 -12.14 1.15
N HIS A 31 9.90 -12.76 1.89
CA HIS A 31 8.66 -12.10 2.30
C HIS A 31 8.87 -10.86 3.20
N ILE A 32 9.88 -10.90 4.08
CA ILE A 32 10.21 -9.75 4.95
C ILE A 32 10.76 -8.61 4.09
N GLY A 33 11.58 -8.93 3.07
CA GLY A 33 12.07 -7.93 2.11
C GLY A 33 10.94 -7.27 1.32
N ALA A 34 9.99 -8.06 0.81
CA ALA A 34 8.83 -7.55 0.09
C ALA A 34 7.94 -6.64 0.98
N TRP A 35 7.68 -7.05 2.22
CA TRP A 35 6.94 -6.23 3.18
C TRP A 35 7.70 -4.96 3.59
N ALA A 36 9.03 -5.03 3.72
CA ALA A 36 9.83 -3.85 4.06
C ALA A 36 9.79 -2.82 2.94
N LEU A 37 9.89 -3.28 1.69
CA LEU A 37 9.73 -2.43 0.51
C LEU A 37 8.34 -1.80 0.46
N ALA A 38 7.28 -2.58 0.67
CA ALA A 38 5.93 -2.05 0.66
C ALA A 38 5.70 -0.99 1.74
N LEU A 39 6.16 -1.22 2.98
CA LEU A 39 6.09 -0.23 4.04
C LEU A 39 6.95 1.01 3.74
N ALA A 40 8.08 0.87 3.04
CA ALA A 40 8.90 2.00 2.64
C ALA A 40 8.18 2.86 1.57
N LEU A 41 7.53 2.22 0.60
CA LEU A 41 6.66 2.89 -0.37
C LEU A 41 5.51 3.61 0.34
N TYR A 42 4.87 2.94 1.31
CA TYR A 42 3.82 3.49 2.15
C TYR A 42 4.28 4.74 2.90
N ALA A 43 5.43 4.66 3.59
CA ALA A 43 5.98 5.76 4.37
C ALA A 43 6.34 6.94 3.46
N THR A 44 6.95 6.67 2.30
CA THR A 44 7.31 7.70 1.32
C THR A 44 6.05 8.39 0.77
N ALA A 45 5.02 7.64 0.39
CA ALA A 45 3.74 8.21 -0.03
C ALA A 45 3.09 9.05 1.09
N SER A 46 3.12 8.57 2.34
CA SER A 46 2.61 9.32 3.49
C SER A 46 3.37 10.64 3.71
N TRP A 47 4.68 10.65 3.49
CA TRP A 47 5.46 11.90 3.51
C TRP A 47 5.10 12.83 2.36
N MET A 48 4.85 12.31 1.15
CA MET A 48 4.36 13.14 0.04
C MET A 48 2.99 13.73 0.33
N LEU A 49 2.11 12.99 1.03
CA LEU A 49 0.84 13.52 1.52
C LEU A 49 1.04 14.68 2.49
N VAL A 50 1.96 14.54 3.46
CA VAL A 50 2.32 15.62 4.39
C VAL A 50 2.82 16.86 3.63
N VAL A 51 3.71 16.67 2.65
CA VAL A 51 4.25 17.76 1.84
C VAL A 51 3.14 18.45 1.05
N GLY A 52 2.29 17.68 0.35
CA GLY A 52 1.17 18.21 -0.43
C GLY A 52 0.17 19.00 0.42
N LEU A 53 -0.20 18.48 1.59
CA LEU A 53 -1.12 19.16 2.49
C LEU A 53 -0.52 20.39 3.17
N SER A 54 0.80 20.45 3.35
CA SER A 54 1.47 21.53 4.11
C SER A 54 2.00 22.65 3.24
N PHE A 55 2.49 22.32 2.04
CA PHE A 55 3.19 23.25 1.14
C PHE A 55 2.50 23.38 -0.23
N GLY A 56 1.37 22.69 -0.43
CA GLY A 56 0.65 22.65 -1.70
C GLY A 56 1.12 21.52 -2.61
N TRP A 57 0.25 21.16 -3.56
CA TRP A 57 0.50 20.06 -4.50
C TRP A 57 1.28 20.53 -5.72
N THR A 58 2.40 19.87 -5.98
CA THR A 58 3.14 20.00 -7.23
C THR A 58 3.07 18.70 -8.01
N SER A 59 3.31 18.77 -9.32
CA SER A 59 3.35 17.60 -10.20
C SER A 59 4.19 16.43 -9.64
N PRO A 60 5.47 16.62 -9.23
CA PRO A 60 6.26 15.51 -8.70
C PRO A 60 5.73 14.97 -7.36
N VAL A 61 5.25 15.83 -6.46
CA VAL A 61 4.71 15.41 -5.15
C VAL A 61 3.47 14.53 -5.34
N PHE A 62 2.53 14.97 -6.18
CA PHE A 62 1.31 14.20 -6.47
C PHE A 62 1.63 12.86 -7.16
N ARG A 63 2.53 12.86 -8.15
CA ARG A 63 2.90 11.65 -8.88
C ARG A 63 3.63 10.64 -8.00
N LEU A 64 4.47 11.08 -7.06
CA LEU A 64 5.09 10.20 -6.06
C LEU A 64 4.06 9.67 -5.06
N PHE A 65 3.18 10.52 -4.54
CA PHE A 65 2.09 10.10 -3.67
C PHE A 65 1.22 9.02 -4.33
N TYR A 66 0.75 9.28 -5.55
CA TYR A 66 -0.13 8.39 -6.30
C TYR A 66 0.61 7.11 -6.75
N GLY A 67 1.78 7.24 -7.36
CA GLY A 67 2.55 6.11 -7.87
C GLY A 67 3.02 5.17 -6.78
N LEU A 68 3.59 5.69 -5.70
CA LEU A 68 4.11 4.84 -4.62
C LEU A 68 2.98 4.31 -3.73
N GLY A 69 2.00 5.15 -3.40
CA GLY A 69 0.92 4.82 -2.48
C GLY A 69 -0.21 4.04 -3.14
N ALA A 70 -0.78 4.59 -4.21
CA ALA A 70 -1.96 4.02 -4.85
C ALA A 70 -1.62 2.91 -5.85
N ILE A 71 -0.49 2.96 -6.55
CA ILE A 71 -0.17 1.93 -7.56
C ILE A 71 0.67 0.80 -6.96
N LEU A 72 1.86 1.10 -6.43
CA LEU A 72 2.85 0.06 -6.10
C LEU A 72 2.60 -0.63 -4.76
N ASN A 73 2.16 0.08 -3.74
CA ASN A 73 2.17 -0.38 -2.36
C ASN A 73 1.50 -1.75 -2.12
N VAL A 74 0.23 -1.86 -2.53
CA VAL A 74 -0.61 -3.03 -2.24
C VAL A 74 -0.08 -4.32 -2.90
N PRO A 75 0.34 -4.32 -4.18
CA PRO A 75 1.04 -5.45 -4.79
C PRO A 75 2.24 -5.97 -3.99
N PHE A 76 3.11 -5.10 -3.52
CA PHE A 76 4.32 -5.54 -2.78
C PHE A 76 3.96 -6.12 -1.41
N LEU A 77 2.90 -5.63 -0.74
CA LEU A 77 2.33 -6.31 0.44
C LEU A 77 1.83 -7.71 0.08
N GLY A 78 1.08 -7.83 -1.03
CA GLY A 78 0.57 -9.10 -1.53
C GLY A 78 1.66 -10.10 -1.92
N ILE A 79 2.76 -9.65 -2.52
CA ILE A 79 3.93 -10.48 -2.85
C ILE A 79 4.51 -11.14 -1.59
N GLY A 80 4.61 -10.41 -0.47
CA GLY A 80 5.06 -10.99 0.79
C GLY A 80 4.14 -12.12 1.28
N SER A 81 2.82 -11.98 1.13
CA SER A 81 1.85 -13.06 1.39
C SER A 81 2.01 -14.23 0.42
N ALA A 82 2.28 -13.95 -0.86
CA ALA A 82 2.51 -14.98 -1.87
C ALA A 82 3.77 -15.83 -1.56
N TYR A 83 4.87 -15.20 -1.13
CA TYR A 83 6.05 -15.92 -0.65
C TYR A 83 5.75 -16.86 0.51
N LEU A 84 4.82 -16.47 1.40
CA LEU A 84 4.44 -17.28 2.56
C LEU A 84 3.51 -18.44 2.22
N VAL A 85 2.58 -18.25 1.29
CA VAL A 85 1.48 -19.19 1.02
C VAL A 85 1.69 -19.98 -0.26
N LEU A 86 2.09 -19.32 -1.34
CA LEU A 86 2.27 -19.90 -2.67
C LEU A 86 3.72 -20.38 -2.89
N GLY A 87 4.64 -19.99 -2.01
CA GLY A 87 6.04 -20.43 -2.00
C GLY A 87 6.98 -19.55 -2.81
N GLU A 88 8.27 -19.89 -2.74
CA GLU A 88 9.39 -19.07 -3.23
C GLU A 88 9.32 -18.76 -4.73
N ARG A 89 8.97 -19.77 -5.55
CA ARG A 89 8.92 -19.61 -7.01
C ARG A 89 7.81 -18.65 -7.44
N ALA A 90 6.63 -18.76 -6.84
CA ALA A 90 5.52 -17.88 -7.14
C ALA A 90 5.80 -16.45 -6.66
N GLY A 91 6.27 -16.30 -5.43
CA GLY A 91 6.65 -15.00 -4.87
C GLY A 91 7.70 -14.27 -5.72
N ARG A 92 8.73 -15.00 -6.18
CA ARG A 92 9.78 -14.43 -7.04
C ARG A 92 9.28 -13.97 -8.40
N ARG A 93 8.48 -14.80 -9.08
CA ARG A 93 7.87 -14.43 -10.37
C ARG A 93 6.97 -13.21 -10.23
N LEU A 94 6.16 -13.14 -9.17
CA LEU A 94 5.33 -11.98 -8.90
C LEU A 94 6.17 -10.73 -8.61
N LEU A 95 7.24 -10.87 -7.83
CA LEU A 95 8.18 -9.77 -7.56
C LEU A 95 8.79 -9.22 -8.85
N GLU A 96 9.30 -10.09 -9.72
CA GLU A 96 9.88 -9.72 -11.02
C GLU A 96 8.85 -8.99 -11.89
N TRP A 97 7.65 -9.57 -12.06
CA TRP A 97 6.58 -8.97 -12.85
C TRP A 97 6.14 -7.61 -12.32
N PHE A 98 5.82 -7.49 -11.03
CA PHE A 98 5.37 -6.23 -10.44
C PHE A 98 6.46 -5.17 -10.37
N THR A 99 7.73 -5.57 -10.28
CA THR A 99 8.84 -4.61 -10.35
C THR A 99 8.92 -4.02 -11.75
N LEU A 100 8.95 -4.85 -12.80
CA LEU A 100 9.03 -4.37 -14.19
C LEU A 100 7.78 -3.58 -14.59
N ALA A 101 6.60 -4.15 -14.36
CA ALA A 101 5.34 -3.48 -14.66
C ALA A 101 5.14 -2.22 -13.79
N GLY A 102 5.64 -2.22 -12.56
CA GLY A 102 5.60 -1.09 -11.65
C GLY A 102 6.51 0.06 -12.08
N LEU A 103 7.73 -0.24 -12.55
CA LEU A 103 8.61 0.78 -13.14
C LEU A 103 7.97 1.41 -14.37
N PHE A 104 7.33 0.60 -15.23
CA PHE A 104 6.58 1.11 -16.37
C PHE A 104 5.37 1.94 -15.94
N ALA A 105 4.59 1.49 -14.95
CA ALA A 105 3.46 2.23 -14.41
C ALA A 105 3.90 3.57 -13.80
N LEU A 106 5.05 3.62 -13.12
CA LEU A 106 5.65 4.86 -12.65
C LEU A 106 6.04 5.76 -13.81
N PHE A 107 6.71 5.24 -14.84
CA PHE A 107 7.04 6.01 -16.03
C PHE A 107 5.80 6.64 -16.67
N ILE A 108 4.71 5.87 -16.83
CA ILE A 108 3.44 6.41 -17.32
C ILE A 108 2.86 7.45 -16.36
N THR A 109 2.90 7.17 -15.05
CA THR A 109 2.45 8.13 -14.01
C THR A 109 3.26 9.42 -14.03
N PHE A 110 4.50 9.43 -14.51
CA PHE A 110 5.34 10.62 -14.63
C PHE A 110 5.20 11.37 -15.95
N THR A 111 4.75 10.69 -16.99
CA THR A 111 4.62 11.25 -18.34
C THR A 111 3.18 11.61 -18.72
N ALA A 112 2.18 11.02 -18.04
CA ALA A 112 0.78 11.30 -18.30
C ALA A 112 0.44 12.77 -18.03
N PRO A 113 -0.26 13.47 -18.94
CA PRO A 113 -0.72 14.82 -18.70
C PRO A 113 -1.79 14.83 -17.59
N PHE A 114 -1.90 15.95 -16.88
CA PHE A 114 -3.03 16.18 -15.99
C PHE A 114 -4.20 16.70 -16.81
N VAL A 115 -5.41 16.20 -16.50
CA VAL A 115 -6.64 16.66 -17.16
C VAL A 115 -7.22 17.89 -16.48
N GLU A 116 -7.02 18.01 -15.16
CA GLU A 116 -7.36 19.19 -14.38
C GLU A 116 -6.14 19.69 -13.58
N PRO A 117 -6.09 20.99 -13.23
CA PRO A 117 -5.10 21.52 -12.29
C PRO A 117 -5.15 20.79 -10.94
N LEU A 118 -4.00 20.68 -10.28
CA LEU A 118 -3.95 20.14 -8.92
C LEU A 118 -4.73 21.06 -7.98
N ALA A 119 -5.52 20.45 -7.08
CA ALA A 119 -6.32 21.19 -6.10
C ALA A 119 -5.45 22.15 -5.27
N ALA A 120 -5.90 23.40 -5.15
CA ALA A 120 -5.22 24.42 -4.34
C ALA A 120 -5.26 24.07 -2.84
N ASP A 121 -6.35 23.45 -2.40
CA ASP A 121 -6.59 23.01 -1.03
C ASP A 121 -7.01 21.53 -0.98
N GLY A 122 -6.66 20.85 0.11
CA GLY A 122 -7.06 19.45 0.33
C GLY A 122 -6.17 18.42 -0.38
N LEU A 123 -6.71 17.23 -0.64
CA LEU A 123 -6.02 16.12 -1.32
C LEU A 123 -6.62 15.96 -2.73
N PRO A 124 -5.83 16.09 -3.82
CA PRO A 124 -6.32 15.87 -5.18
C PRO A 124 -6.67 14.40 -5.41
N ALA A 125 -7.80 14.13 -6.06
CA ALA A 125 -8.17 12.77 -6.41
C ALA A 125 -7.53 12.34 -7.73
N GLY A 126 -7.12 11.07 -7.81
CA GLY A 126 -6.61 10.51 -9.05
C GLY A 126 -7.61 10.57 -10.20
N SER A 127 -8.92 10.53 -9.89
CA SER A 127 -10.00 10.69 -10.86
C SER A 127 -10.05 12.07 -11.51
N ASP A 128 -9.67 13.09 -10.76
CA ASP A 128 -9.74 14.48 -11.16
C ASP A 128 -8.46 14.86 -11.91
N VAL A 129 -7.32 14.29 -11.49
CA VAL A 129 -6.02 14.65 -12.04
C VAL A 129 -5.66 13.85 -13.29
N PHE A 130 -6.04 12.57 -13.37
CA PHE A 130 -5.69 11.70 -14.50
C PHE A 130 -6.91 11.32 -15.34
N ALA A 131 -6.69 11.25 -16.66
CA ALA A 131 -7.67 10.80 -17.63
C ALA A 131 -8.28 9.45 -17.25
N ASP A 132 -9.58 9.31 -17.53
CA ASP A 132 -10.34 8.11 -17.16
C ASP A 132 -9.86 6.86 -17.90
N ILE A 133 -10.15 5.70 -17.31
CA ILE A 133 -9.71 4.41 -17.83
C ILE A 133 -10.29 4.20 -19.24
N GLY A 134 -9.41 3.96 -20.22
CA GLY A 134 -9.80 3.75 -21.62
C GLY A 134 -9.84 5.02 -22.48
N THR A 135 -9.87 6.21 -21.88
CA THR A 135 -9.86 7.48 -22.65
C THR A 135 -8.49 7.82 -23.22
N ALA A 136 -7.42 7.52 -22.48
CA ALA A 136 -6.02 7.66 -22.90
C ALA A 136 -5.40 6.35 -23.38
N GLY A 137 -6.22 5.36 -23.77
CA GLY A 137 -5.80 3.98 -24.06
C GLY A 137 -5.73 3.08 -22.81
N PRO A 138 -5.37 1.79 -22.98
CA PRO A 138 -5.40 0.79 -21.90
C PRO A 138 -4.22 0.90 -20.91
N THR A 139 -3.59 2.06 -20.78
CA THR A 139 -2.29 2.21 -20.10
C THR A 139 -2.20 3.40 -19.15
N GLY A 140 -3.27 4.17 -18.91
CA GLY A 140 -3.21 5.34 -18.03
C GLY A 140 -2.92 5.02 -16.55
N PRO A 141 -2.50 6.01 -15.73
CA PRO A 141 -2.17 5.79 -14.31
C PRO A 141 -3.31 5.16 -13.50
N ARG A 142 -4.56 5.55 -13.79
CA ARG A 142 -5.77 4.99 -13.15
C ARG A 142 -5.99 3.51 -13.48
N PHE A 143 -5.64 3.07 -14.69
CA PHE A 143 -5.71 1.65 -15.06
C PHE A 143 -4.71 0.83 -14.24
N TYR A 144 -3.46 1.29 -14.14
CA TYR A 144 -2.45 0.60 -13.31
C TYR A 144 -2.83 0.60 -11.83
N ALA A 145 -3.34 1.71 -11.30
CA ALA A 145 -3.85 1.76 -9.94
C ALA A 145 -4.93 0.69 -9.72
N LEU A 146 -5.94 0.60 -10.60
CA LEU A 146 -6.98 -0.43 -10.50
C LEU A 146 -6.41 -1.84 -10.58
N LEU A 147 -5.64 -2.15 -11.63
CA LEU A 147 -5.09 -3.48 -11.88
C LEU A 147 -4.23 -3.95 -10.71
N PHE A 148 -3.31 -3.10 -10.25
CA PHE A 148 -2.36 -3.44 -9.19
C PHE A 148 -3.06 -3.57 -7.84
N ASN A 149 -4.04 -2.72 -7.54
CA ASN A 149 -4.83 -2.88 -6.31
C ASN A 149 -5.66 -4.17 -6.32
N VAL A 150 -6.31 -4.52 -7.43
CA VAL A 150 -7.12 -5.74 -7.51
C VAL A 150 -6.24 -6.97 -7.27
N VAL A 151 -5.15 -7.11 -8.03
CA VAL A 151 -4.27 -8.28 -7.89
C VAL A 151 -3.56 -8.26 -6.53
N GLY A 152 -3.04 -7.11 -6.11
CA GLY A 152 -2.37 -6.95 -4.83
C GLY A 152 -3.27 -7.26 -3.63
N THR A 153 -4.53 -6.81 -3.67
CA THR A 153 -5.52 -7.08 -2.61
C THR A 153 -5.90 -8.55 -2.58
N LEU A 154 -6.10 -9.20 -3.72
CA LEU A 154 -6.35 -10.64 -3.77
C LEU A 154 -5.17 -11.44 -3.17
N LEU A 155 -3.94 -11.02 -3.47
CA LEU A 155 -2.74 -11.65 -2.89
C LEU A 155 -2.62 -11.35 -1.39
N LEU A 156 -2.88 -10.13 -0.94
CA LEU A 156 -2.74 -9.76 0.47
C LEU A 156 -3.90 -10.33 1.30
N VAL A 157 -5.11 -9.85 1.05
CA VAL A 157 -6.33 -10.15 1.81
C VAL A 157 -6.78 -11.58 1.53
N GLY A 158 -6.77 -12.02 0.26
CA GLY A 158 -7.19 -13.37 -0.10
C GLY A 158 -6.30 -14.44 0.51
N LEU A 159 -4.97 -14.32 0.41
CA LEU A 159 -4.05 -15.31 1.00
C LEU A 159 -4.00 -15.24 2.53
N ALA A 160 -4.14 -14.05 3.13
CA ALA A 160 -4.24 -13.91 4.58
C ALA A 160 -5.54 -14.52 5.11
N GLY A 161 -6.67 -14.24 4.46
CA GLY A 161 -7.98 -14.83 4.79
C GLY A 161 -7.97 -16.35 4.63
N TRP A 162 -7.41 -16.86 3.53
CA TRP A 162 -7.22 -18.30 3.34
C TRP A 162 -6.37 -18.91 4.45
N SER A 163 -5.29 -18.25 4.84
CA SER A 163 -4.43 -18.70 5.95
C SER A 163 -5.19 -18.71 7.28
N ALA A 164 -5.98 -17.67 7.57
CA ALA A 164 -6.81 -17.62 8.76
C ALA A 164 -7.81 -18.78 8.81
N VAL A 165 -8.53 -19.03 7.72
CA VAL A 165 -9.49 -20.15 7.61
C VAL A 165 -8.78 -21.50 7.72
N ARG A 166 -7.64 -21.68 7.06
CA ARG A 166 -6.88 -22.95 7.10
C ARG A 166 -6.42 -23.32 8.52
N PHE A 167 -6.04 -22.32 9.32
CA PHE A 167 -5.46 -22.52 10.65
C PHE A 167 -6.41 -22.17 11.81
N TRP A 168 -7.69 -21.90 11.55
CA TRP A 168 -8.68 -21.46 12.55
C TRP A 168 -8.82 -22.36 13.77
N ARG A 169 -8.67 -23.68 13.59
CA ARG A 169 -8.76 -24.68 14.66
C ARG A 169 -7.42 -25.01 15.31
N THR A 170 -6.30 -24.68 14.68
CA THR A 170 -4.98 -25.20 15.06
C THR A 170 -4.02 -24.12 15.55
N ASN A 171 -4.14 -22.88 15.10
CA ASN A 171 -3.24 -21.80 15.49
C ASN A 171 -3.96 -20.45 15.61
N ARG A 172 -4.55 -20.21 16.79
CA ARG A 172 -5.30 -18.96 17.08
C ARG A 172 -4.45 -17.70 16.92
N ARG A 173 -3.13 -17.75 17.19
CA ARG A 173 -2.24 -16.60 17.00
C ARG A 173 -2.07 -16.29 15.51
N LEU A 174 -1.88 -17.30 14.66
CA LEU A 174 -1.78 -17.10 13.22
C LEU A 174 -3.08 -16.55 12.64
N VAL A 175 -4.22 -17.00 13.15
CA VAL A 175 -5.55 -16.49 12.77
C VAL A 175 -5.69 -15.02 13.16
N ALA A 176 -5.38 -14.66 14.39
CA ALA A 176 -5.41 -13.27 14.85
C ALA A 176 -4.47 -12.38 14.03
N GLY A 177 -3.24 -12.84 13.78
CA GLY A 177 -2.26 -12.10 12.96
C GLY A 177 -2.75 -11.87 11.52
N ASN A 178 -3.32 -12.90 10.88
CA ASN A 178 -3.88 -12.75 9.53
C ASN A 178 -5.16 -11.89 9.52
N GLY A 179 -6.01 -11.98 10.55
CA GLY A 179 -7.17 -11.10 10.69
C GLY A 179 -6.77 -9.63 10.76
N LEU A 180 -5.72 -9.31 11.53
CA LEU A 180 -5.15 -7.97 11.59
C LEU A 180 -4.56 -7.53 10.24
N ILE A 181 -3.90 -8.42 9.50
CA ILE A 181 -3.40 -8.12 8.14
C ILE A 181 -4.56 -7.82 7.18
N VAL A 182 -5.64 -8.62 7.22
CA VAL A 182 -6.84 -8.40 6.42
C VAL A 182 -7.45 -7.04 6.72
N LEU A 183 -7.68 -6.72 8.00
CA LEU A 183 -8.18 -5.41 8.40
C LEU A 183 -7.23 -4.29 7.96
N GLY A 184 -5.92 -4.46 8.19
CA GLY A 184 -4.92 -3.47 7.79
C GLY A 184 -4.84 -3.20 6.29
N GLY A 185 -5.15 -4.20 5.44
CA GLY A 185 -5.26 -4.01 4.00
C GLY A 185 -6.57 -3.37 3.55
N VAL A 186 -7.68 -3.64 4.25
CA VAL A 186 -9.01 -3.11 3.91
C VAL A 186 -9.18 -1.64 4.33
N PHE A 187 -8.58 -1.22 5.46
CA PHE A 187 -8.75 0.14 5.98
C PHE A 187 -8.31 1.24 4.98
N PRO A 188 -7.11 1.18 4.38
CA PRO A 188 -6.69 2.15 3.37
C PRO A 188 -7.62 2.17 2.15
N ALA A 189 -8.10 0.99 1.70
CA ALA A 189 -9.04 0.90 0.59
C ALA A 189 -10.37 1.59 0.93
N PHE A 190 -10.91 1.35 2.13
CA PHE A 190 -12.12 2.00 2.62
C PHE A 190 -11.96 3.51 2.74
N GLY A 191 -10.84 3.99 3.28
CA GLY A 191 -10.58 5.42 3.33
C GLY A 191 -10.39 6.04 1.95
N GLY A 192 -9.87 5.30 0.97
CA GLY A 192 -9.81 5.75 -0.43
C GLY A 192 -11.20 5.96 -1.03
N SER A 193 -12.17 5.11 -0.68
CA SER A 193 -13.57 5.30 -1.06
C SER A 193 -14.22 6.49 -0.35
N LEU A 194 -13.92 6.72 0.94
CA LEU A 194 -14.39 7.90 1.67
C LEU A 194 -13.77 9.20 1.13
N PHE A 195 -12.52 9.13 0.71
CA PHE A 195 -11.86 10.22 0.03
C PHE A 195 -12.55 10.57 -1.30
N ALA A 196 -12.99 9.57 -2.07
CA ALA A 196 -13.71 9.80 -3.32
C ALA A 196 -15.05 10.54 -3.13
N ILE A 197 -15.59 10.62 -1.91
CA ILE A 197 -16.77 11.43 -1.56
C ILE A 197 -16.42 12.70 -0.77
N GLY A 198 -15.14 13.08 -0.72
CA GLY A 198 -14.65 14.35 -0.18
C GLY A 198 -14.07 14.31 1.25
N ASP A 199 -14.02 13.16 1.92
CA ASP A 199 -13.54 13.08 3.31
C ASP A 199 -12.03 12.79 3.40
N THR A 200 -11.24 13.86 3.43
CA THR A 200 -9.76 13.78 3.52
C THR A 200 -9.28 13.35 4.91
N SER A 201 -10.02 13.70 5.98
CA SER A 201 -9.68 13.33 7.36
C SER A 201 -9.79 11.83 7.58
N ALA A 202 -10.89 11.23 7.10
CA ALA A 202 -11.11 9.79 7.19
C ALA A 202 -10.06 9.00 6.42
N PHE A 203 -9.57 9.52 5.29
CA PHE A 203 -8.46 8.92 4.56
C PHE A 203 -7.15 8.92 5.34
N ALA A 204 -6.75 10.07 5.90
CA ALA A 204 -5.52 10.14 6.71
C ALA A 204 -5.59 9.21 7.94
N LEU A 205 -6.77 9.12 8.56
CA LEU A 205 -7.01 8.21 9.68
C LEU A 205 -6.95 6.74 9.25
N SER A 206 -7.57 6.39 8.12
CA SER A 206 -7.57 5.01 7.62
C SER A 206 -6.17 4.55 7.25
N LEU A 207 -5.34 5.46 6.75
CA LEU A 207 -3.93 5.22 6.49
C LEU A 207 -3.22 4.84 7.79
N PHE A 208 -3.27 5.72 8.81
CA PHE A 208 -2.65 5.45 10.11
C PHE A 208 -3.09 4.10 10.71
N LEU A 209 -4.41 3.85 10.75
CA LEU A 209 -4.96 2.61 11.29
C LEU A 209 -4.55 1.38 10.46
N GLY A 210 -4.55 1.50 9.13
CA GLY A 210 -4.10 0.44 8.23
C GLY A 210 -2.66 0.04 8.50
N ALA A 211 -1.75 1.02 8.60
CA ALA A 211 -0.34 0.77 8.90
C ALA A 211 -0.16 0.10 10.28
N ALA A 212 -0.84 0.60 11.31
CA ALA A 212 -0.79 0.04 12.66
C ALA A 212 -1.29 -1.42 12.70
N LEU A 213 -2.39 -1.72 12.03
CA LEU A 213 -2.97 -3.06 11.94
C LEU A 213 -2.08 -4.04 11.17
N LEU A 214 -1.51 -3.63 10.05
CA LEU A 214 -0.54 -4.45 9.29
C LEU A 214 0.66 -4.84 10.15
N TRP A 215 1.22 -3.89 10.91
CA TRP A 215 2.34 -4.19 11.80
C TRP A 215 1.94 -5.06 12.99
N ALA A 216 0.81 -4.78 13.63
CA ALA A 216 0.32 -5.62 14.72
C ALA A 216 0.10 -7.06 14.25
N GLY A 217 -0.49 -7.23 13.06
CA GLY A 217 -0.67 -8.53 12.42
C GLY A 217 0.64 -9.25 12.14
N PHE A 218 1.63 -8.53 11.60
CA PHE A 218 2.99 -9.04 11.39
C PHE A 218 3.63 -9.57 12.68
N ARG A 219 3.59 -8.78 13.77
CA ARG A 219 4.19 -9.13 15.06
C ARG A 219 3.52 -10.36 15.67
N VAL A 220 2.18 -10.41 15.65
CA VAL A 220 1.40 -11.52 16.18
C VAL A 220 1.65 -12.81 15.38
N ALA A 221 1.65 -12.74 14.05
CA ALA A 221 1.90 -13.90 13.19
C ALA A 221 3.34 -14.41 13.29
N SER A 222 4.33 -13.51 13.41
CA SER A 222 5.75 -13.87 13.52
C SER A 222 6.08 -14.50 14.86
N GLY A 223 5.41 -14.08 15.95
CA GLY A 223 5.53 -14.70 17.27
C GLY A 223 4.93 -16.11 17.36
N ALA A 224 4.10 -16.52 16.40
CA ALA A 224 3.49 -17.85 16.35
C ALA A 224 4.36 -18.91 15.64
N ARG A 225 5.48 -18.52 15.02
CA ARG A 225 6.42 -19.40 14.32
C ARG A 225 7.69 -19.70 15.13
N ARG A 226 7.71 -19.36 16.41
CA ARG A 226 8.71 -19.81 17.39
C ARG A 226 8.11 -20.94 18.20
#